data_AF-A0A7V8SU33-F1
#
_entry.id   AF-A0A7V8SU33-F1
#
_cell.length_a   1.000
_cell.length_b   1.000
_cell.length_c   1.000
_cell.angle_alpha   90.00
_cell.angle_beta   90.00
_cell.angle_gamma   90.00
#
_symmetry.space_group_name_H-M   'P 1'
#
loop_
_entity.id
_entity.type
_entity.pdbx_description
1 polymer ?
#
loop_
_entity_poly.entity_id
_entity_poly.type
_entity_poly.pdbx_seq_one_letter_code
_entity_poly.pdbx_strand_id
1 'polypeptide(L)'
;MHNPGRDVALPLERFPPMPPALADHYLAISDPEPLIEAPHPWDVGELPTDLAAEVLAWLDHVCGWLNRTYAWQPHQIIPPCWRDHHHLVHEIAALAFARFDAYRDPGSTVAWHEQYDRFLHRTAATLGADGEQCRIGRHTSRPSRYHLAAWGALTSDNTTKVNPYGN
;
A
#
# COMPACT_ATOMS: atom_id res chain seq x y z
N MET A 1 33.05 18.19 -31.80
CA MET A 1 32.06 17.24 -32.35
C MET A 1 30.88 17.19 -31.40
N HIS A 2 29.83 17.97 -31.68
CA HIS A 2 28.59 17.99 -30.91
C HIS A 2 27.71 16.85 -31.42
N ASN A 3 27.31 15.93 -30.55
CA ASN A 3 26.39 14.85 -30.91
C ASN A 3 24.95 15.40 -30.92
N PRO A 4 24.29 15.57 -32.07
CA PRO A 4 22.94 16.10 -32.15
C PRO A 4 21.92 14.96 -32.02
N GLY A 5 22.16 14.03 -31.09
CA GLY A 5 21.19 13.02 -30.68
C GLY A 5 20.23 13.67 -29.71
N ARG A 6 19.15 14.26 -30.24
CA ARG A 6 17.99 14.78 -29.51
C ARG A 6 17.77 14.04 -28.19
N ASP A 7 17.85 14.76 -27.08
CA ASP A 7 17.07 14.49 -25.88
C ASP A 7 15.59 14.57 -26.28
N VAL A 8 15.05 13.47 -26.82
CA VAL A 8 13.61 13.29 -26.85
C VAL A 8 13.24 13.10 -25.40
N ALA A 9 12.74 14.16 -24.77
CA ALA A 9 12.08 14.05 -23.48
C ALA A 9 11.04 12.93 -23.62
N LEU A 10 11.30 11.79 -22.98
CA LEU A 10 10.35 10.69 -22.97
C LEU A 10 9.06 11.25 -22.35
N PRO A 11 7.88 10.96 -22.94
CA PRO A 11 6.63 11.38 -22.33
C PRO A 11 6.59 10.86 -20.89
N LEU A 12 6.22 11.73 -19.95
CA LEU A 12 6.02 11.31 -18.57
C LEU A 12 5.04 10.12 -18.56
N GLU A 13 5.46 9.03 -17.91
CA GLU A 13 4.65 7.82 -17.83
C GLU A 13 3.34 8.14 -17.11
N ARG A 14 2.22 7.71 -17.69
CA ARG A 14 0.91 7.91 -17.06
C ARG A 14 0.75 6.98 -15.87
N PHE A 15 0.08 7.46 -14.83
CA PHE A 15 -0.33 6.61 -13.72
C PHE A 15 -1.17 5.43 -14.24
N PRO A 16 -0.94 4.20 -13.76
CA PRO A 16 -1.69 3.04 -14.23
C PRO A 16 -3.20 3.24 -14.06
N PRO A 17 -4.01 3.10 -15.13
CA PRO A 17 -5.46 3.19 -14.99
C PRO A 17 -5.98 2.02 -14.15
N MET A 18 -7.09 2.22 -13.44
CA MET A 18 -7.77 1.11 -12.77
C MET A 18 -8.25 0.08 -13.81
N PRO A 19 -8.16 -1.23 -13.53
CA PRO A 19 -8.84 -2.25 -14.33
C PRO A 19 -10.35 -1.99 -14.40
N PRO A 20 -11.04 -2.36 -15.50
CA PRO A 20 -12.46 -2.06 -15.67
C PRO A 20 -13.36 -2.54 -14.52
N ALA A 21 -13.21 -3.79 -14.09
CA ALA A 21 -14.04 -4.33 -13.00
C ALA A 21 -13.78 -3.61 -11.66
N LEU A 22 -12.54 -3.22 -11.39
CA LEU A 22 -12.21 -2.40 -10.23
C LEU A 22 -12.78 -0.98 -10.34
N ALA A 23 -12.73 -0.37 -11.53
CA ALA A 23 -13.30 0.95 -11.77
C ALA A 23 -14.83 0.94 -11.58
N ASP A 24 -15.51 -0.09 -12.09
CA ASP A 24 -16.95 -0.28 -11.91
C ASP A 24 -17.31 -0.44 -10.43
N HIS A 25 -16.56 -1.27 -9.68
CA HIS A 25 -16.73 -1.43 -8.24
C HIS A 25 -16.52 -0.13 -7.48
N TYR A 26 -15.41 0.58 -7.76
CA TYR A 26 -15.09 1.86 -7.14
C TYR A 26 -16.18 2.90 -7.39
N LEU A 27 -16.69 3.01 -8.61
CA LEU A 27 -17.79 3.93 -8.93
C LEU A 27 -19.09 3.56 -8.18
N ALA A 28 -19.43 2.27 -8.09
CA ALA A 28 -20.66 1.82 -7.44
C ALA A 28 -20.73 2.17 -5.94
N ILE A 29 -19.58 2.26 -5.26
CA ILE A 29 -19.48 2.54 -3.82
C ILE A 29 -19.06 3.98 -3.49
N SER A 30 -18.54 4.74 -4.46
CA SER A 30 -18.21 6.16 -4.29
C SER A 30 -19.39 7.09 -4.56
N ASP A 31 -20.55 6.56 -4.95
CA ASP A 31 -21.79 7.30 -5.09
C ASP A 31 -22.30 7.79 -3.71
N PRO A 32 -22.74 9.06 -3.56
CA PRO A 32 -23.39 9.55 -2.34
C PRO A 32 -24.56 8.67 -1.85
N GLU A 33 -25.25 8.00 -2.77
CA GLU A 33 -26.23 6.95 -2.48
C GLU A 33 -25.70 5.63 -3.07
N PRO A 34 -24.86 4.88 -2.32
CA PRO A 34 -24.15 3.73 -2.89
C PRO A 34 -25.14 2.68 -3.40
N LEU A 35 -24.88 2.16 -4.61
CA LEU A 35 -25.73 1.18 -5.27
C LEU A 35 -25.67 -0.21 -4.59
N ILE A 36 -24.59 -0.46 -3.85
CA ILE A 36 -24.32 -1.70 -3.12
C ILE A 36 -23.68 -1.38 -1.77
N GLU A 37 -24.01 -2.18 -0.75
CA GLU A 37 -23.23 -2.22 0.49
C GLU A 37 -22.07 -3.20 0.28
N ALA A 38 -20.86 -2.67 0.09
CA ALA A 38 -19.68 -3.45 -0.22
C ALA A 38 -18.43 -2.85 0.45
N PRO A 39 -17.40 -3.67 0.72
CA PRO A 39 -16.12 -3.18 1.22
C PRO A 39 -15.51 -2.15 0.29
N HIS A 40 -14.85 -1.16 0.89
CA HIS A 40 -14.06 -0.20 0.14
C HIS A 40 -12.92 -0.90 -0.61
N PRO A 41 -12.57 -0.46 -1.83
CA PRO A 41 -11.62 -1.17 -2.68
C PRO A 41 -10.17 -0.97 -2.23
N TRP A 42 -9.90 0.02 -1.37
CA TRP A 42 -8.63 0.18 -0.67
C TRP A 42 -8.51 -0.71 0.57
N ASP A 43 -9.61 -1.33 1.04
CA ASP A 43 -9.60 -2.29 2.14
C ASP A 43 -9.44 -3.73 1.61
N VAL A 44 -8.25 -4.01 1.06
CA VAL A 44 -7.94 -5.24 0.31
C VAL A 44 -8.22 -6.51 1.10
N GLY A 45 -8.15 -6.46 2.45
CA GLY A 45 -8.39 -7.60 3.32
C GLY A 45 -9.85 -8.03 3.39
N GLU A 46 -10.78 -7.12 3.11
CA GLU A 46 -12.23 -7.37 3.16
C GLU A 46 -12.83 -7.68 1.78
N LEU A 47 -12.05 -7.51 0.70
CA LEU A 47 -12.54 -7.75 -0.66
C LEU A 47 -12.76 -9.24 -0.96
N PRO A 48 -13.76 -9.57 -1.80
CA PRO A 48 -13.87 -10.90 -2.39
C PRO A 48 -12.57 -11.31 -3.09
N THR A 49 -12.22 -12.60 -3.03
CA THR A 49 -10.92 -13.11 -3.49
C THR A 49 -10.57 -12.70 -4.93
N ASP A 50 -11.53 -12.74 -5.85
CA ASP A 50 -11.30 -12.37 -7.25
C ASP A 50 -10.98 -10.88 -7.40
N LEU A 51 -11.75 -10.01 -6.71
CA LEU A 51 -11.51 -8.57 -6.74
C LEU A 51 -10.22 -8.19 -6.01
N ALA A 52 -9.90 -8.86 -4.90
CA ALA A 52 -8.63 -8.69 -4.21
C ALA A 52 -7.45 -9.03 -5.11
N ALA A 53 -7.54 -10.13 -5.89
CA ALA A 53 -6.50 -10.52 -6.84
C ALA A 53 -6.31 -9.47 -7.95
N GLU A 54 -7.40 -8.92 -8.48
CA GLU A 54 -7.34 -7.83 -9.47
C GLU A 54 -6.71 -6.55 -8.91
N VAL A 55 -7.11 -6.14 -7.69
CA VAL A 55 -6.51 -4.99 -7.00
C VAL A 55 -5.02 -5.21 -6.81
N LEU A 56 -4.62 -6.35 -6.26
CA LEU A 56 -3.22 -6.65 -6.02
C LEU A 56 -2.40 -6.64 -7.32
N ALA A 57 -2.92 -7.21 -8.42
CA ALA A 57 -2.26 -7.21 -9.72
C ALA A 57 -2.10 -5.78 -10.26
N TRP A 58 -3.12 -4.95 -10.13
CA TRP A 58 -3.04 -3.53 -10.48
C TRP A 58 -2.03 -2.78 -9.61
N LEU A 59 -1.96 -3.06 -8.31
CA LEU A 59 -1.00 -2.43 -7.39
C LEU A 59 0.47 -2.77 -7.74
N ASP A 60 0.77 -3.90 -8.38
CA ASP A 60 2.13 -4.14 -8.91
C ASP A 60 2.51 -3.09 -9.97
N HIS A 61 1.58 -2.75 -10.86
CA HIS A 61 1.79 -1.71 -11.86
C HIS A 61 1.95 -0.33 -11.20
N VAL A 62 1.15 -0.04 -10.17
CA VAL A 62 1.26 1.20 -9.38
C VAL A 62 2.63 1.31 -8.70
N CYS A 63 3.09 0.25 -8.03
CA CYS A 63 4.41 0.21 -7.40
C CYS A 63 5.52 0.44 -8.43
N GLY A 64 5.42 -0.22 -9.59
CA GLY A 64 6.35 -0.02 -10.70
C GLY A 64 6.40 1.43 -11.17
N TRP A 65 5.22 2.06 -11.34
CA TRP A 65 5.13 3.47 -11.74
C TRP A 65 5.71 4.41 -10.67
N LEU A 66 5.37 4.20 -9.38
CA LEU A 66 5.90 5.01 -8.27
C LEU A 66 7.42 4.93 -8.19
N ASN A 67 7.97 3.72 -8.29
CA ASN A 67 9.41 3.49 -8.28
C ASN A 67 10.10 4.19 -9.46
N ARG A 68 9.59 4.03 -10.70
CA ARG A 68 10.15 4.69 -11.88
C ARG A 68 10.04 6.22 -11.85
N THR A 69 8.97 6.74 -11.25
CA THR A 69 8.68 8.18 -11.22
C THR A 69 9.43 8.89 -10.10
N TYR A 70 9.54 8.29 -8.91
CA TYR A 70 9.99 8.98 -7.71
C TYR A 70 11.17 8.34 -6.97
N ALA A 71 11.48 7.06 -7.17
CA ALA A 71 12.52 6.38 -6.37
C ALA A 71 13.93 6.61 -6.94
N TRP A 72 14.46 7.81 -6.74
CA TRP A 72 15.80 8.21 -7.16
C TRP A 72 16.90 7.76 -6.18
N GLN A 73 16.52 7.29 -4.99
CA GLN A 73 17.41 6.76 -3.96
C GLN A 73 16.96 5.36 -3.53
N PRO A 74 17.87 4.46 -3.13
CA PRO A 74 17.52 3.10 -2.72
C PRO A 74 16.41 3.08 -1.66
N HIS A 75 16.49 3.91 -0.61
CA HIS A 75 15.49 3.94 0.46
C HIS A 75 14.06 4.32 0.03
N GLN A 76 13.90 4.92 -1.16
CA GLN A 76 12.61 5.31 -1.74
C GLN A 76 11.98 4.19 -2.58
N ILE A 77 12.69 3.10 -2.84
CA ILE A 77 12.17 1.95 -3.58
C ILE A 77 11.14 1.23 -2.72
N ILE A 78 9.92 1.10 -3.24
CA ILE A 78 8.93 0.14 -2.76
C ILE A 78 9.43 -1.25 -3.14
N PRO A 79 9.64 -2.16 -2.17
CA PRO A 79 10.29 -3.43 -2.43
C PRO A 79 9.42 -4.33 -3.33
N PRO A 80 10.03 -5.17 -4.21
CA PRO A 80 9.28 -6.15 -5.01
C PRO A 80 8.50 -7.17 -4.16
N CYS A 81 8.93 -7.42 -2.92
CA CYS A 81 8.23 -8.27 -1.96
C CYS A 81 7.14 -7.52 -1.16
N TRP A 82 6.65 -6.36 -1.60
CA TRP A 82 5.67 -5.55 -0.87
C TRP A 82 4.44 -6.34 -0.41
N ARG A 83 4.00 -7.34 -1.19
CA ARG A 83 2.87 -8.23 -0.86
C ARG A 83 3.10 -9.07 0.40
N ASP A 84 4.35 -9.42 0.70
CA ASP A 84 4.72 -10.15 1.91
C ASP A 84 4.72 -9.25 3.17
N HIS A 85 4.60 -7.93 2.97
CA HIS A 85 4.50 -6.93 4.01
C HIS A 85 3.06 -6.41 4.10
N HIS A 86 2.21 -7.06 4.91
CA HIS A 86 0.76 -6.74 4.95
C HIS A 86 0.46 -5.24 5.14
N HIS A 87 1.25 -4.52 5.95
CA HIS A 87 1.09 -3.08 6.11
C HIS A 87 1.29 -2.29 4.80
N LEU A 88 2.22 -2.72 3.95
CA LEU A 88 2.44 -2.11 2.63
C LEU A 88 1.26 -2.36 1.70
N VAL A 89 0.60 -3.53 1.77
CA VAL A 89 -0.60 -3.79 0.96
C VAL A 89 -1.66 -2.72 1.23
N HIS A 90 -1.97 -2.45 2.50
CA HIS A 90 -2.97 -1.44 2.88
C HIS A 90 -2.53 -0.01 2.53
N GLU A 91 -1.28 0.35 2.84
CA GLU A 91 -0.75 1.69 2.58
C GLU A 91 -0.68 2.02 1.08
N ILE A 92 -0.21 1.06 0.26
CA ILE A 92 -0.11 1.22 -1.20
C ILE A 92 -1.51 1.30 -1.81
N ALA A 93 -2.46 0.46 -1.37
CA ALA A 93 -3.83 0.53 -1.83
C ALA A 93 -4.43 1.92 -1.54
N ALA A 94 -4.40 2.37 -0.29
CA ALA A 94 -4.93 3.67 0.12
C ALA A 94 -4.32 4.82 -0.69
N LEU A 95 -3.00 4.83 -0.87
CA LEU A 95 -2.31 5.86 -1.66
C LEU A 95 -2.72 5.83 -3.14
N ALA A 96 -2.86 4.64 -3.74
CA ALA A 96 -3.23 4.48 -5.13
C ALA A 96 -4.64 5.03 -5.41
N PHE A 97 -5.62 4.67 -4.57
CA PHE A 97 -6.99 5.18 -4.69
C PHE A 97 -7.07 6.69 -4.42
N ALA A 98 -6.43 7.18 -3.35
CA ALA A 98 -6.42 8.60 -3.01
C ALA A 98 -5.86 9.48 -4.12
N ARG A 99 -5.01 8.93 -5.01
CA ARG A 99 -4.50 9.66 -6.17
C ARG A 99 -5.62 10.07 -7.14
N PHE A 100 -6.61 9.20 -7.36
CA PHE A 100 -7.70 9.51 -8.29
C PHE A 100 -8.53 10.68 -7.77
N ASP A 101 -8.85 10.68 -6.48
CA ASP A 101 -9.56 11.78 -5.84
C ASP A 101 -8.73 13.07 -5.84
N ALA A 102 -7.44 12.98 -5.47
CA ALA A 102 -6.56 14.13 -5.42
C ALA A 102 -6.38 14.84 -6.78
N TYR A 103 -6.47 14.11 -7.89
CA TYR A 103 -6.35 14.66 -9.24
C TYR A 103 -7.69 15.11 -9.84
N ARG A 104 -8.81 14.97 -9.12
CA ARG A 104 -10.13 15.52 -9.49
C ARG A 104 -10.38 16.91 -8.90
N ASP A 105 -9.67 17.29 -7.85
CA ASP A 105 -9.85 18.55 -7.13
C ASP A 105 -8.55 19.39 -7.09
N PRO A 106 -8.54 20.64 -7.60
CA PRO A 106 -7.38 21.51 -7.54
C PRO A 106 -6.92 21.80 -6.09
N GLY A 107 -5.65 21.50 -5.79
CA GLY A 107 -5.05 21.71 -4.47
C GLY A 107 -4.85 20.43 -3.66
N SER A 108 -5.66 19.39 -3.93
CA SER A 108 -5.53 18.08 -3.30
C SER A 108 -4.32 17.27 -3.83
N THR A 109 -3.77 17.63 -4.99
CA THR A 109 -2.57 17.00 -5.57
C THR A 109 -1.30 17.20 -4.73
N VAL A 110 -1.09 18.39 -4.16
CA VAL A 110 0.08 18.65 -3.29
C VAL A 110 -0.01 17.81 -2.02
N ALA A 111 -1.19 17.74 -1.41
CA ALA A 111 -1.43 16.90 -0.23
C ALA A 111 -1.17 15.41 -0.51
N TRP A 112 -1.52 14.91 -1.71
CA TRP A 112 -1.17 13.55 -2.12
C TRP A 112 0.35 13.33 -2.17
N HIS A 113 1.11 14.28 -2.72
CA HIS A 113 2.58 14.20 -2.74
C HIS A 113 3.20 14.23 -1.34
N GLU A 114 2.67 15.05 -0.44
CA GLU A 114 3.11 15.07 0.97
C GLU A 114 2.82 13.74 1.67
N GLN A 115 1.65 13.14 1.41
CA GLN A 115 1.30 11.83 1.97
C GLN A 115 2.19 10.72 1.41
N TYR A 116 2.57 10.80 0.13
CA TYR A 116 3.52 9.87 -0.48
C TYR A 116 4.90 9.92 0.20
N ASP A 117 5.43 11.12 0.47
CA ASP A 117 6.68 11.28 1.21
C ASP A 117 6.61 10.65 2.61
N ARG A 118 5.52 10.90 3.34
CA ARG A 118 5.29 10.28 4.66
C ARG A 118 5.17 8.76 4.57
N PHE A 119 4.54 8.23 3.52
CA PHE A 119 4.47 6.80 3.26
C PHE A 119 5.87 6.19 3.07
N LEU A 120 6.75 6.81 2.27
CA LEU A 120 8.12 6.36 2.10
C LEU A 120 8.89 6.38 3.41
N HIS A 121 8.71 7.43 4.22
CA HIS A 121 9.33 7.52 5.53
C HIS A 121 8.86 6.39 6.47
N ARG A 122 7.55 6.15 6.58
CA ARG A 122 6.98 5.04 7.38
C ARG A 122 7.45 3.68 6.88
N THR A 123 7.52 3.49 5.57
CA THR A 123 8.00 2.26 4.95
C THR A 123 9.45 2.01 5.31
N ALA A 124 10.32 3.02 5.15
CA ALA A 124 11.74 2.90 5.50
C ALA A 124 11.94 2.61 6.99
N ALA A 125 11.20 3.30 7.87
CA ALA A 125 11.26 3.05 9.31
C ALA A 125 10.79 1.64 9.67
N THR A 126 9.71 1.15 9.04
CA THR A 126 9.11 -0.16 9.34
C THR A 126 9.95 -1.33 8.83
N LEU A 127 10.57 -1.17 7.65
CA LEU A 127 11.46 -2.18 7.10
C LEU A 127 12.79 -2.30 7.88
N GLY A 128 13.20 -1.23 8.56
CA GLY A 128 14.36 -1.23 9.46
C GLY A 128 15.68 -1.57 8.74
N ALA A 129 16.61 -2.19 9.48
CA ALA A 129 17.95 -2.50 8.99
C ALA A 129 17.97 -3.48 7.80
N ASP A 130 16.98 -4.38 7.71
CA ASP A 130 16.86 -5.36 6.63
C ASP A 130 16.13 -4.80 5.39
N GLY A 131 15.65 -3.56 5.44
CA GLY A 131 14.89 -2.95 4.35
C GLY A 131 15.65 -2.85 3.03
N GLU A 132 16.98 -2.69 3.09
CA GLU A 132 17.80 -2.69 1.88
C GLU A 132 17.77 -4.05 1.16
N GLN A 133 17.76 -5.16 1.90
CA GLN A 133 17.67 -6.50 1.31
C GLN A 133 16.33 -6.69 0.60
N CYS A 134 15.23 -6.25 1.22
CA CYS A 134 13.90 -6.31 0.63
C CYS A 134 13.84 -5.57 -0.73
N ARG A 135 14.48 -4.40 -0.82
CA ARG A 135 14.44 -3.53 -2.01
C ARG A 135 15.23 -4.07 -3.20
N ILE A 136 16.26 -4.87 -2.96
CA ILE A 136 17.00 -5.58 -4.00
C ILE A 136 16.44 -6.98 -4.29
N GLY A 137 15.25 -7.30 -3.77
CA GLY A 137 14.58 -8.58 -3.98
C GLY A 137 15.16 -9.74 -3.17
N ARG A 138 15.98 -9.45 -2.15
CA ARG A 138 16.50 -10.46 -1.22
C ARG A 138 15.65 -10.45 0.05
N HIS A 139 14.66 -11.32 0.08
CA HIS A 139 13.81 -11.49 1.25
C HIS A 139 14.35 -12.63 2.13
N THR A 140 14.69 -12.34 3.38
CA THR A 140 14.69 -13.37 4.41
C THR A 140 13.25 -13.56 4.85
N SER A 141 12.75 -14.80 4.88
CA SER A 141 11.49 -15.08 5.56
C SER A 141 11.60 -14.45 6.94
N ARG A 142 10.78 -13.42 7.17
CA ARG A 142 10.75 -12.54 8.34
C ARG A 142 11.46 -13.16 9.56
N PRO A 143 12.40 -12.47 10.24
CA PRO A 143 12.85 -12.98 11.54
C PRO A 143 11.58 -13.20 12.38
N SER A 144 11.48 -14.41 12.92
CA SER A 144 10.23 -14.96 13.42
C SER A 144 9.51 -13.92 14.30
N ARG A 145 8.20 -13.79 14.09
CA ARG A 145 7.10 -13.68 15.07
C ARG A 145 7.34 -13.81 16.60
N TYR A 146 8.54 -13.65 17.17
CA TYR A 146 8.71 -13.28 18.57
C TYR A 146 7.92 -11.95 18.72
N HIS A 147 6.64 -11.85 19.09
CA HIS A 147 5.81 -12.65 19.97
C HIS A 147 4.30 -12.62 19.60
N LEU A 148 3.87 -12.77 18.35
CA LEU A 148 2.41 -12.68 18.06
C LEU A 148 1.60 -13.83 18.69
N ALA A 149 2.20 -15.02 18.83
CA ALA A 149 1.59 -16.12 19.59
C ALA A 149 1.36 -15.75 21.07
N ALA A 150 2.17 -14.85 21.65
CA ALA A 150 1.95 -14.35 23.01
C ALA A 150 0.76 -13.38 23.10
N TRP A 151 0.41 -12.69 22.01
CA TRP A 151 -0.75 -11.79 21.98
C TRP A 151 -2.09 -12.52 21.86
N GLY A 152 -2.14 -13.65 21.15
CA GLY A 152 -3.35 -14.50 21.11
C GLY A 152 -3.63 -15.23 22.43
N ALA A 153 -2.60 -15.44 23.26
CA ALA A 153 -2.76 -16.05 24.59
C ALA A 153 -3.34 -15.06 25.63
N LEU A 154 -3.17 -13.75 25.45
CA LEU A 154 -3.67 -12.74 26.39
C LEU A 154 -5.17 -12.44 26.26
N THR A 155 -5.80 -12.75 25.12
CA THR A 155 -7.23 -12.50 24.90
C THR A 155 -8.13 -13.64 25.37
N SER A 156 -7.55 -14.80 25.72
CA SER A 156 -8.30 -16.01 26.10
C SER A 156 -8.41 -16.25 27.62
N ASP A 157 -7.68 -15.48 28.45
CA ASP A 157 -7.44 -15.85 29.86
C ASP A 157 -8.02 -14.86 30.89
N ASN A 158 -8.93 -13.96 30.50
CA ASN A 158 -9.61 -13.04 31.44
C ASN A 158 -10.99 -13.54 31.91
N THR A 159 -11.12 -14.84 32.16
CA THR A 159 -12.26 -15.39 32.90
C THR A 159 -11.75 -16.41 33.89
N THR A 160 -11.14 -15.92 34.98
CA THR A 160 -11.24 -16.44 36.36
C THR A 160 -10.07 -15.87 37.16
N LYS A 161 -10.29 -14.75 37.87
CA LYS A 161 -9.54 -14.48 39.10
C LYS A 161 -10.53 -14.21 40.22
N VAL A 162 -10.71 -15.27 41.00
CA VAL A 162 -11.27 -15.28 42.35
C VAL A 162 -10.63 -14.15 43.16
N ASN A 163 -11.47 -13.36 43.84
CA ASN A 163 -11.06 -12.30 44.74
C ASN A 163 -10.17 -12.87 45.88
N PRO A 164 -8.89 -12.44 46.05
CA PRO A 164 -8.04 -12.89 47.14
C PRO A 164 -8.19 -12.08 48.43
N TYR A 165 -9.06 -11.06 48.48
CA TYR A 165 -9.33 -10.30 49.70
C TYR A 165 -10.83 -10.28 50.00
N GLY A 166 -11.27 -11.38 50.61
CA GLY A 166 -12.46 -11.38 51.43
C GLY A 166 -12.14 -10.75 52.78
N ASN A 167 -12.81 -9.63 53.06
CA ASN A 167 -13.36 -9.34 54.38
C ASN A 167 -14.62 -8.49 54.19
#